data_AF-A0A447RPX7-F1
#
_entry.id   AF-A0A447RPX7-F1
#
_cell.length_a   1.000
_cell.length_b   1.000
_cell.length_c   1.000
_cell.angle_alpha   90.00
_cell.angle_beta   90.00
_cell.angle_gamma   90.00
#
_symmetry.space_group_name_H-M   'P 1'
#
loop_
_entity.id
_entity.type
_entity.pdbx_description
1 polymer ?
#
loop_
_entity_poly.entity_id
_entity_poly.type
_entity_poly.pdbx_seq_one_letter_code
_entity_poly.pdbx_strand_id
1 'polypeptide(L)'
;MSILKAGFVASIPAVCGFVGGVLGGVISDWLMRRTGSLNIARKTPIVLGMLLSMTMLMCNYVNVEWMVIGFMAMAFFGKGIGALGWAVMADTAPKEISGLSGGLFNMFGNISGIVTPIAIGYIVGTTARSTAR
;
A
#
# COMPACT_ATOMS: atom_id res chain seq x y z
N MET A 1 0.29 -2.91 25.99
CA MET A 1 1.08 -3.97 25.30
C MET A 1 2.55 -3.81 25.63
N SER A 2 3.27 -4.90 25.89
CA SER A 2 4.75 -4.87 25.92
C SER A 2 5.28 -4.53 24.52
N ILE A 3 6.35 -3.73 24.45
CA ILE A 3 7.00 -3.29 23.19
C ILE A 3 7.38 -4.48 22.29
N LEU A 4 7.76 -5.61 22.90
CA LEU A 4 8.11 -6.86 22.20
C LEU A 4 6.91 -7.44 21.47
N LYS A 5 5.74 -7.44 22.12
CA LYS A 5 4.50 -7.97 21.54
C LYS A 5 3.99 -7.05 20.42
N ALA A 6 4.13 -5.73 20.59
CA ALA A 6 3.80 -4.75 19.56
C ALA A 6 4.70 -4.91 18.31
N GLY A 7 5.99 -5.18 18.49
CA GLY A 7 6.92 -5.44 17.38
C GLY A 7 6.56 -6.68 16.57
N PHE A 8 6.25 -7.80 17.24
CA PHE A 8 5.77 -9.03 16.58
C PHE A 8 4.43 -8.84 15.88
N VAL A 9 3.54 -8.01 16.43
CA VAL A 9 2.25 -7.71 15.81
C VAL A 9 2.42 -6.83 14.57
N ALA A 10 3.33 -5.86 14.59
CA ALA A 10 3.57 -4.96 13.47
C ALA A 10 4.26 -5.64 12.27
N SER A 11 5.01 -6.73 12.51
CA SER A 11 5.67 -7.47 11.42
C SER A 11 4.70 -8.28 10.56
N ILE A 12 3.56 -8.71 11.11
CA ILE A 12 2.57 -9.54 10.39
C ILE A 12 2.04 -8.80 9.14
N PRO A 13 1.50 -7.56 9.22
CA PRO A 13 1.09 -6.83 8.03
C PRO A 13 2.24 -6.55 7.06
N ALA A 14 3.46 -6.33 7.56
CA ALA A 14 4.63 -6.07 6.73
C ALA A 14 4.99 -7.29 5.87
N VAL A 15 5.02 -8.49 6.45
CA VAL A 15 5.26 -9.74 5.73
C VAL A 15 4.15 -10.01 4.72
N CYS A 16 2.88 -9.82 5.12
CA CYS A 16 1.76 -9.96 4.19
C CYS A 16 1.86 -8.97 3.02
N GLY A 17 2.25 -7.72 3.26
CA GLY A 17 2.50 -6.74 2.19
C GLY A 17 3.62 -7.17 1.23
N PHE A 18 4.70 -7.74 1.76
CA PHE A 18 5.79 -8.28 0.94
C PHE A 18 5.33 -9.44 0.06
N VAL A 19 4.64 -10.42 0.64
CA VAL A 19 4.08 -11.57 -0.09
C VAL A 19 3.07 -11.10 -1.14
N GLY A 20 2.22 -10.11 -0.80
CA GLY A 20 1.30 -9.48 -1.73
C GLY A 20 2.00 -8.79 -2.89
N GLY A 21 3.14 -8.14 -2.66
CA GLY A 21 3.98 -7.54 -3.71
C GLY A 21 4.53 -8.57 -4.69
N VAL A 22 5.11 -9.65 -4.18
CA VAL A 22 5.64 -10.74 -5.00
C VAL A 22 4.52 -11.39 -5.82
N LEU A 23 3.39 -11.70 -5.19
CA LEU A 23 2.23 -12.27 -5.88
C LEU A 23 1.61 -11.30 -6.88
N GLY A 24 1.57 -9.99 -6.59
CA GLY A 24 1.12 -8.96 -7.53
C GLY A 24 1.94 -8.94 -8.82
N GLY A 25 3.26 -9.06 -8.69
CA GLY A 25 4.17 -9.23 -9.83
C GLY A 25 3.89 -10.50 -10.63
N VAL A 26 3.82 -11.65 -9.95
CA VAL A 26 3.54 -12.96 -10.59
C VAL A 26 2.18 -12.97 -11.29
N ILE A 27 1.14 -12.42 -10.65
CA ILE A 27 -0.22 -12.32 -11.21
C ILE A 27 -0.22 -11.40 -12.43
N SER A 28 0.46 -10.25 -12.36
CA SER A 28 0.60 -9.32 -13.48
C SER A 28 1.31 -9.99 -14.68
N ASP A 29 2.42 -10.67 -14.44
CA ASP A 29 3.19 -11.35 -15.48
C ASP A 29 2.41 -12.53 -16.08
N TRP A 30 1.67 -13.28 -15.26
CA TRP A 30 0.78 -14.34 -15.73
C TRP A 30 -0.36 -13.80 -16.58
N LEU A 31 -0.97 -12.69 -16.15
CA LEU A 31 -2.07 -12.03 -16.87
C LEU A 31 -1.59 -11.41 -18.19
N MET A 32 -0.36 -10.91 -18.23
CA MET A 32 0.32 -10.42 -19.44
C MET A 32 0.51 -11.56 -20.46
N ARG A 33 0.97 -12.73 -20.01
CA ARG A 33 1.15 -13.92 -20.87
C ARG A 33 -0.17 -14.47 -21.41
N ARG A 34 -1.26 -14.37 -20.64
CA ARG A 34 -2.59 -14.86 -21.01
C ARG A 34 -3.38 -13.92 -21.92
N THR A 35 -3.29 -12.61 -21.68
CA THR A 35 -4.19 -11.62 -22.30
C THR A 35 -3.52 -10.83 -23.44
N GLY A 36 -2.19 -10.81 -23.51
CA GLY A 36 -1.43 -10.11 -24.54
C GLY A 36 -1.54 -8.58 -24.51
N SER A 37 -2.33 -8.00 -23.59
CA SER A 37 -2.53 -6.56 -23.43
C SER A 37 -1.92 -6.05 -22.13
N LEU A 38 -0.96 -5.13 -22.26
CA LEU A 38 -0.27 -4.47 -21.14
C LEU A 38 -1.23 -3.71 -20.22
N ASN A 39 -2.31 -3.15 -20.77
CA ASN A 39 -3.27 -2.35 -20.01
C ASN A 39 -4.09 -3.23 -19.06
N ILE A 40 -4.57 -4.39 -19.52
CA ILE A 40 -5.32 -5.33 -18.68
C ILE A 40 -4.40 -6.03 -17.69
N ALA A 41 -3.18 -6.38 -18.11
CA ALA A 41 -2.20 -7.04 -17.27
C ALA A 41 -1.84 -6.22 -16.02
N ARG A 42 -1.74 -4.90 -16.18
CA ARG A 42 -1.26 -4.00 -15.10
C ARG A 42 -2.36 -3.26 -14.38
N LYS A 43 -3.43 -2.85 -15.07
CA LYS A 43 -4.53 -2.10 -14.45
C LYS A 43 -5.39 -2.99 -13.55
N THR A 44 -5.61 -4.24 -13.94
CA THR A 44 -6.47 -5.17 -13.19
C THR A 44 -5.90 -5.50 -11.80
N PRO A 45 -4.62 -5.86 -11.64
CA PRO A 45 -4.05 -6.09 -10.31
C PRO A 45 -3.99 -4.82 -9.46
N ILE A 46 -3.76 -3.64 -10.06
CA ILE A 46 -3.76 -2.35 -9.34
C ILE A 46 -5.15 -2.07 -8.77
N VAL A 47 -6.19 -2.17 -9.58
CA VAL A 47 -7.56 -1.88 -9.14
C VAL A 47 -8.01 -2.89 -8.09
N LEU A 48 -7.77 -4.19 -8.31
CA LEU A 48 -8.12 -5.23 -7.34
C LEU A 48 -7.35 -5.07 -6.01
N GLY A 49 -6.07 -4.74 -6.08
CA GLY A 49 -5.24 -4.49 -4.90
C GLY A 49 -5.69 -3.25 -4.11
N MET A 50 -6.06 -2.17 -4.79
CA MET A 50 -6.59 -0.95 -4.16
C MET A 50 -7.97 -1.17 -3.54
N LEU A 51 -8.85 -1.94 -4.21
CA LEU A 51 -10.13 -2.34 -3.64
C LEU A 51 -9.95 -3.20 -2.39
N LEU A 52 -9.02 -4.16 -2.42
CA LEU A 52 -8.70 -4.97 -1.25
C LEU A 52 -8.10 -4.12 -0.12
N SER A 53 -7.35 -3.06 -0.44
CA SER A 53 -6.81 -2.13 0.55
C SER A 53 -7.90 -1.34 1.31
N MET A 54 -9.12 -1.23 0.75
CA MET A 54 -10.24 -0.57 1.45
C MET A 54 -10.69 -1.33 2.70
N THR A 55 -10.30 -2.59 2.89
CA THR A 55 -10.58 -3.33 4.13
C THR A 55 -9.96 -2.66 5.37
N MET A 56 -8.99 -1.75 5.19
CA MET A 56 -8.44 -0.92 6.27
C MET A 56 -9.53 -0.10 7.00
N LEU A 57 -10.63 0.27 6.32
CA LEU A 57 -11.76 0.98 6.93
C LEU A 57 -12.48 0.14 8.00
N MET A 58 -12.47 -1.19 7.84
CA MET A 58 -13.09 -2.10 8.81
C MET A 58 -12.39 -2.09 10.16
N CYS A 59 -11.12 -1.69 10.22
CA CYS A 59 -10.39 -1.53 11.48
C CYS A 59 -11.05 -0.51 12.43
N ASN A 60 -11.86 0.43 11.92
CA ASN A 60 -12.57 1.39 12.76
C ASN A 60 -13.76 0.77 13.52
N TYR A 61 -14.36 -0.29 12.98
CA TYR A 61 -15.58 -0.90 13.53
C TYR A 61 -15.30 -2.07 14.49
N VAL A 62 -14.03 -2.45 14.66
CA VAL A 62 -13.64 -3.69 15.34
C VAL A 62 -12.72 -3.38 16.50
N ASN A 63 -13.12 -3.79 17.71
CA ASN A 63 -12.38 -3.52 18.95
C ASN A 63 -11.44 -4.66 19.38
N VAL A 64 -11.46 -5.79 18.65
CA VAL A 64 -10.64 -6.96 18.96
C VAL A 64 -9.30 -6.86 18.24
N GLU A 65 -8.19 -6.77 18.99
CA GLU A 65 -6.83 -6.57 18.44
C GLU A 65 -6.48 -7.57 17.34
N TRP A 66 -6.75 -8.86 17.53
CA TRP A 66 -6.45 -9.91 16.54
C TRP A 66 -7.17 -9.70 15.20
N MET A 67 -8.40 -9.18 15.23
CA MET A 67 -9.15 -8.89 14.01
C MET A 67 -8.58 -7.65 13.30
N VAL A 68 -8.19 -6.61 14.05
CA VAL A 68 -7.54 -5.42 13.49
C VAL A 68 -6.25 -5.80 12.77
N ILE A 69 -5.43 -6.66 13.36
CA ILE A 69 -4.19 -7.16 12.74
C ILE A 69 -4.50 -7.92 11.45
N GLY A 70 -5.55 -8.76 11.44
CA GLY A 70 -6.01 -9.47 10.25
C GLY A 70 -6.43 -8.53 9.11
N PHE A 71 -7.22 -7.50 9.43
CA PHE A 71 -7.63 -6.49 8.44
C PHE A 71 -6.46 -5.64 7.94
N MET A 72 -5.52 -5.27 8.81
CA MET A 72 -4.28 -4.59 8.42
C MET A 72 -3.43 -5.46 7.50
N ALA A 73 -3.31 -6.75 7.80
CA ALA A 73 -2.58 -7.70 6.97
C ALA A 73 -3.22 -7.87 5.58
N MET A 74 -4.54 -7.98 5.50
CA MET A 74 -5.26 -8.00 4.22
C MET A 74 -5.11 -6.69 3.44
N ALA A 75 -5.21 -5.55 4.11
CA ALA A 75 -5.06 -4.26 3.46
C ALA A 75 -3.64 -4.05 2.91
N PHE A 76 -2.61 -4.42 3.69
CA PHE A 76 -1.21 -4.35 3.27
C PHE A 76 -0.91 -5.34 2.14
N PHE A 77 -1.50 -6.53 2.19
CA PHE A 77 -1.43 -7.51 1.10
C PHE A 77 -2.04 -6.95 -0.20
N GLY A 78 -3.22 -6.33 -0.13
CA GLY A 78 -3.86 -5.65 -1.26
C GLY A 78 -3.01 -4.52 -1.83
N LYS A 79 -2.45 -3.67 -0.97
CA LYS A 79 -1.50 -2.62 -1.36
C LYS A 79 -0.28 -3.23 -2.06
N GLY A 80 0.23 -4.36 -1.54
CA GLY A 80 1.30 -5.14 -2.15
C GLY A 80 0.97 -5.56 -3.57
N ILE A 81 -0.19 -6.19 -3.80
CA ILE A 81 -0.63 -6.62 -5.13
C ILE A 81 -0.69 -5.44 -6.11
N GLY A 82 -1.16 -4.28 -5.64
CA GLY A 82 -1.26 -3.07 -6.45
C GLY A 82 0.05 -2.30 -6.62
N ALA A 83 1.16 -2.75 -6.06
CA ALA A 83 2.45 -2.06 -6.08
C ALA A 83 3.21 -2.14 -7.43
N LEU A 84 2.47 -2.14 -8.55
CA LEU A 84 3.01 -2.19 -9.91
C LEU A 84 3.27 -0.79 -10.51
N GLY A 85 3.21 0.27 -9.69
CA GLY A 85 3.33 1.66 -10.14
C GLY A 85 4.65 1.94 -10.87
N TRP A 86 5.76 1.33 -10.41
CA TRP A 86 7.07 1.42 -11.07
C TRP A 86 7.09 0.80 -12.46
N ALA A 87 6.42 -0.35 -12.61
CA ALA A 87 6.30 -0.99 -13.91
C ALA A 87 5.50 -0.09 -14.85
N VAL A 88 4.31 0.37 -14.43
CA VAL A 88 3.45 1.25 -15.26
C VAL A 88 4.17 2.53 -15.68
N MET A 89 4.94 3.13 -14.77
CA MET A 89 5.78 4.28 -15.07
C MET A 89 6.83 3.94 -16.14
N ALA A 90 7.54 2.82 -16.00
CA ALA A 90 8.55 2.39 -16.97
C ALA A 90 7.97 2.11 -18.37
N ASP A 91 6.73 1.62 -18.45
CA ASP A 91 6.04 1.39 -19.74
C ASP A 91 5.56 2.68 -20.41
N THR A 92 5.25 3.70 -19.62
CA THR A 92 4.69 4.97 -20.12
C THR A 92 5.78 6.01 -20.41
N ALA A 93 6.92 5.92 -19.75
CA ALA A 93 8.01 6.87 -19.88
C ALA A 93 8.79 6.69 -21.21
N PRO A 94 9.13 7.78 -21.93
CA PRO A 94 10.03 7.72 -23.07
C PRO A 94 11.42 7.22 -22.66
N LYS A 95 12.06 6.41 -23.52
CA LYS A 95 13.34 5.75 -23.21
C LYS A 95 14.44 6.74 -22.87
N GLU A 96 14.40 7.93 -23.47
CA GLU A 96 15.37 9.00 -23.28
C GLU A 96 15.27 9.68 -21.91
N ILE A 97 14.08 9.68 -21.27
CA ILE A 97 13.82 10.40 -20.01
C ILE A 97 13.27 9.52 -18.89
N SER A 98 13.35 8.19 -19.04
CA SER A 98 12.92 7.22 -18.02
C SER A 98 13.48 7.51 -16.62
N GLY A 99 14.74 7.96 -16.52
CA GLY A 99 15.35 8.39 -15.26
C GLY A 99 14.71 9.63 -14.65
N LEU A 100 14.31 10.61 -15.47
CA LEU A 100 13.65 11.84 -15.01
C LEU A 100 12.21 11.56 -14.56
N SER A 101 11.49 10.70 -15.29
CA SER A 101 10.17 10.21 -14.89
C SER A 101 10.22 9.42 -13.57
N GLY A 102 11.24 8.56 -13.39
CA GLY A 102 11.47 7.86 -12.12
C GLY A 102 11.87 8.80 -10.98
N GLY A 103 12.64 9.86 -11.27
CA GLY A 103 12.96 10.92 -10.31
C GLY A 103 11.73 11.67 -9.82
N LEU A 104 10.84 12.08 -10.73
CA LEU A 104 9.55 12.70 -10.40
C LEU A 104 8.65 11.76 -9.60
N PHE A 105 8.58 10.48 -9.98
CA PHE A 105 7.81 9.47 -9.26
C PHE A 105 8.29 9.35 -7.79
N ASN A 106 9.59 9.31 -7.57
CA ASN A 106 10.16 9.33 -6.22
C ASN A 106 9.94 10.64 -5.48
N MET A 107 9.99 11.78 -6.17
CA MET A 107 9.73 13.08 -5.55
C MET A 107 8.35 13.09 -4.89
N PHE A 108 7.31 12.72 -5.64
CA PHE A 108 5.95 12.63 -5.10
C PHE A 108 5.81 11.55 -4.02
N GLY A 109 6.48 10.41 -4.19
CA GLY A 109 6.52 9.35 -3.16
C GLY A 109 7.11 9.82 -1.84
N ASN A 110 8.25 10.52 -1.88
CA ASN A 110 8.91 11.07 -0.69
C ASN A 110 8.12 12.23 -0.08
N ILE A 111 7.54 13.13 -0.90
CA ILE A 111 6.64 14.19 -0.40
C ILE A 111 5.46 13.57 0.34
N SER A 112 4.80 12.55 -0.22
CA SER A 112 3.71 11.83 0.44
C SER A 112 4.18 11.21 1.77
N GLY A 113 5.38 10.63 1.80
CA GLY A 113 6.00 10.08 3.01
C GLY A 113 6.28 11.12 4.11
N ILE A 114 6.55 12.38 3.74
CA ILE A 114 6.73 13.49 4.69
C ILE A 114 5.37 14.04 5.16
N VAL A 115 4.45 14.27 4.23
CA VAL A 115 3.16 14.93 4.51
C VAL A 115 2.24 14.05 5.37
N THR A 116 2.21 12.74 5.12
CA THR A 116 1.33 11.80 5.82
C THR A 116 1.49 11.80 7.36
N PRO A 117 2.70 11.57 7.93
CA PRO A 117 2.90 11.58 9.37
C PRO A 117 2.64 12.96 10.01
N ILE A 118 2.96 14.05 9.31
CA ILE A 118 2.67 15.42 9.78
C ILE A 118 1.17 15.64 9.90
N ALA A 119 0.40 15.28 8.85
CA ALA A 119 -1.06 15.41 8.85
C ALA A 119 -1.72 14.54 9.93
N ILE A 120 -1.30 13.27 10.06
CA ILE A 120 -1.80 12.36 11.11
C ILE A 120 -1.48 12.93 12.50
N GLY A 121 -0.24 13.40 12.71
CA GLY A 121 0.18 13.99 13.98
C GLY A 121 -0.64 15.23 14.35
N TYR A 122 -0.96 16.09 13.37
CA TYR A 122 -1.82 17.26 13.58
C TYR A 122 -3.25 16.86 13.97
N ILE A 123 -3.86 15.91 13.25
CA ILE A 123 -5.22 15.42 13.52
C ILE A 123 -5.32 14.78 14.91
N VAL A 124 -4.35 13.94 15.28
CA VAL A 124 -4.30 13.33 16.62
C VAL A 124 -4.08 14.41 17.67
N GLY A 125 -3.19 15.38 17.43
CA GLY A 125 -2.89 16.45 18.36
C GLY A 125 -4.02 17.46 18.59
N THR A 126 -4.93 17.64 17.63
CA THR A 126 -6.15 18.46 17.80
C THR A 126 -7.28 17.66 18.44
N THR A 127 -7.52 16.43 17.98
CA THR A 127 -8.60 15.56 18.48
C THR A 127 -8.37 15.11 19.92
N ALA A 128 -7.12 14.75 20.27
CA ALA A 128 -6.77 14.37 21.65
C ALA A 128 -6.88 15.56 22.62
N ARG A 129 -6.75 16.80 22.14
CA ARG A 129 -6.89 18.01 22.95
C ARG A 129 -8.35 18.34 23.25
N SER A 130 -9.28 17.99 22.36
CA SER A 130 -10.72 18.20 22.57
C SER A 130 -11.39 17.19 23.50
N THR A 131 -10.77 16.03 23.76
CA THR A 131 -11.31 15.00 24.67
C THR A 131 -10.79 15.16 26.11
N ALA A 132 -9.87 16.09 26.35
CA ALA A 132 -9.26 16.38 27.65
C ALA A 132 -9.87 17.61 28.38
N ARG A 133 -11.07 18.05 27.97
CA ARG A 133 -11.86 19.09 28.65
C ARG A 133 -13.17 18.52 29.17
#